data_AF-D7F9P2-F1
#
_entry.id   AF-D7F9P2-F1
#
_cell.length_a   1.000
_cell.length_b   1.000
_cell.length_c   1.000
_cell.angle_alpha   90.00
_cell.angle_beta   90.00
_cell.angle_gamma   90.00
#
_symmetry.space_group_name_H-M   'P 1'
#
loop_
_entity.id
_entity.type
_entity.pdbx_description
1 polymer ?
#
loop_
_entity_poly.entity_id
_entity_poly.type
_entity_poly.pdbx_seq_one_letter_code
_entity_poly.pdbx_strand_id
1 'polypeptide(L)'
;KPNPTNLLTSPDSFRYFEYGMFCMGWHTPATHKIIYYITSCLIFAWCAVYLPIGIIISFKTDINTFTPNELLTVMQLFFNSVGMPFKVLFFNLYISGFYKAKKLLSEMDKRCTTLKERVEVHQGVVRCNKAYLIYQFIYTAYTISTFLSAALSGKLPWRIYNPFVDFRESRSSFWKAALNETALMLFAVTQTLMSDIYPLLYGLILGLMINLLFFADIWTGLATVAYINGLMVQTFPFCFVCDLLKKDCELLVSAIFHSNWINSSRSYKSSLRYFLKNAQKSIAFTAGSIFPISTGSNIKV
;
A
#
# COMPACT_ATOMS: atom_id res chain seq x y z
N LYS A 1 25.40 13.69 -1.15
CA LYS A 1 25.94 12.31 -1.03
C LYS A 1 25.63 11.82 0.38
N PRO A 2 25.09 10.60 0.56
CA PRO A 2 24.76 10.09 1.90
C PRO A 2 26.04 9.97 2.74
N ASN A 3 25.97 10.37 4.01
CA ASN A 3 27.09 10.28 4.94
C ASN A 3 27.18 8.81 5.44
N PRO A 4 28.38 8.18 5.52
CA PRO A 4 28.51 6.76 5.88
C PRO A 4 27.91 6.40 7.24
N THR A 5 27.77 7.38 8.12
CA THR A 5 27.24 7.24 9.48
C THR A 5 25.71 7.35 9.58
N ASN A 6 25.00 7.79 8.53
CA ASN A 6 23.55 8.04 8.54
C ASN A 6 22.83 7.28 7.40
N LEU A 7 23.25 6.04 7.13
CA LEU A 7 22.58 5.20 6.15
C LEU A 7 21.30 4.61 6.75
N LEU A 8 20.20 4.73 5.99
CA LEU A 8 18.90 4.17 6.36
C LEU A 8 18.92 2.65 6.18
N THR A 9 18.18 1.97 7.05
CA THR A 9 18.00 0.52 7.01
C THR A 9 16.72 0.15 6.27
N SER A 10 16.62 -1.06 5.76
CA SER A 10 15.45 -1.53 5.03
C SER A 10 14.14 -1.40 5.81
N PRO A 11 14.06 -1.62 7.14
CA PRO A 11 12.87 -1.33 7.94
C PRO A 11 12.42 0.15 7.92
N ASP A 12 13.34 1.09 7.67
CA ASP A 12 13.03 2.53 7.58
C ASP A 12 12.27 2.90 6.29
N SER A 13 12.11 1.95 5.35
CA SER A 13 11.25 2.10 4.17
C SER A 13 9.77 2.24 4.52
N PHE A 14 9.37 1.83 5.72
CA PHE A 14 7.99 1.92 6.21
C PHE A 14 7.78 3.06 7.21
N ARG A 15 8.78 3.92 7.45
CA ARG A 15 8.70 4.95 8.50
C ARG A 15 7.51 5.90 8.32
N TYR A 16 7.33 6.43 7.11
CA TYR A 16 6.18 7.32 6.83
C TYR A 16 4.86 6.57 6.81
N PHE A 17 4.88 5.31 6.36
CA PHE A 17 3.73 4.44 6.43
C PHE A 17 3.28 4.20 7.88
N GLU A 18 4.20 3.99 8.81
CA GLU A 18 3.91 3.85 10.24
C GLU A 18 3.35 5.13 10.87
N TYR A 19 3.80 6.31 10.44
CA TYR A 19 3.15 7.56 10.84
C TYR A 19 1.70 7.63 10.37
N GLY A 20 1.43 7.21 9.12
CA GLY A 20 0.07 7.05 8.63
C GLY A 20 -0.74 6.06 9.48
N MET A 21 -0.16 4.93 9.87
CA MET A 21 -0.82 3.91 10.71
C MET A 21 -1.19 4.47 12.07
N PHE A 22 -0.34 5.31 12.65
CA PHE A 22 -0.65 6.01 13.89
C PHE A 22 -1.78 7.02 13.71
N CYS A 23 -1.75 7.85 12.67
CA CYS A 23 -2.83 8.82 12.40
C CYS A 23 -4.18 8.16 12.12
N MET A 24 -4.20 6.98 11.48
CA MET A 24 -5.41 6.25 11.12
C MET A 24 -5.91 5.31 12.21
N GLY A 25 -5.24 5.23 13.35
CA GLY A 25 -5.69 4.39 14.47
C GLY A 25 -5.31 2.90 14.37
N TRP A 26 -4.42 2.52 13.44
CA TRP A 26 -4.04 1.12 13.18
C TRP A 26 -2.88 0.65 14.06
N HIS A 27 -2.11 1.58 14.64
CA HIS A 27 -0.97 1.27 15.50
C HIS A 27 -1.36 1.27 16.99
N THR A 28 -0.69 0.47 17.83
CA THR A 28 -0.88 0.53 19.29
C THR A 28 0.18 1.44 19.92
N PRO A 29 -0.17 2.63 20.45
CA PRO A 29 0.82 3.51 21.04
C PRO A 29 1.34 3.03 22.40
N ALA A 30 2.55 3.47 22.75
CA ALA A 30 3.16 3.19 24.05
C ALA A 30 2.51 4.02 25.19
N THR A 31 2.06 5.24 24.90
CA THR A 31 1.47 6.20 25.87
C THR A 31 0.03 6.57 25.48
N HIS A 32 -0.82 6.90 26.47
CA HIS A 32 -2.22 7.31 26.30
C HIS A 32 -3.13 6.35 25.47
N LYS A 33 -3.01 5.05 25.74
CA LYS A 33 -3.71 3.98 24.99
C LYS A 33 -5.24 4.18 24.91
N ILE A 34 -5.89 4.54 26.02
CA ILE A 34 -7.36 4.63 26.09
C ILE A 34 -7.90 5.70 25.14
N ILE A 35 -7.34 6.92 25.20
CA ILE A 35 -7.76 8.05 24.36
C ILE A 35 -7.56 7.72 22.88
N TYR A 36 -6.43 7.09 22.56
CA TYR A 36 -6.14 6.68 21.20
C TYR A 36 -7.11 5.62 20.69
N TYR A 37 -7.45 4.60 21.48
CA TYR A 37 -8.41 3.56 21.06
C TYR A 37 -9.83 4.13 20.88
N ILE A 38 -10.25 5.05 21.74
CA ILE A 38 -11.53 5.74 21.58
C ILE A 38 -11.53 6.53 20.26
N THR A 39 -10.46 7.29 20.00
CA THR A 39 -10.33 8.08 18.77
C THR A 39 -10.28 7.21 17.52
N SER A 40 -9.52 6.11 17.56
CA SER A 40 -9.43 5.13 16.47
C SER A 40 -10.79 4.48 16.19
N CYS A 41 -11.53 4.10 17.24
CA CYS A 41 -12.88 3.54 17.11
C CYS A 41 -13.85 4.56 16.47
N LEU A 42 -13.78 5.83 16.86
CA LEU A 42 -14.58 6.89 16.26
C LEU A 42 -14.24 7.13 14.79
N ILE A 43 -12.95 7.22 14.44
CA ILE A 43 -12.50 7.37 13.05
C ILE A 43 -12.96 6.18 12.21
N PHE A 44 -12.83 4.96 12.74
CA PHE A 44 -13.28 3.75 12.05
C PHE A 44 -14.80 3.74 11.89
N ALA A 45 -15.60 4.05 12.92
CA ALA A 45 -17.05 4.15 12.80
C ALA A 45 -17.46 5.23 11.77
N TRP A 46 -16.79 6.37 11.77
CA TRP A 46 -17.06 7.46 10.84
C TRP A 46 -16.74 7.08 9.38
N CYS A 47 -15.61 6.41 9.13
CA CYS A 47 -15.24 6.00 7.77
C CYS A 47 -15.94 4.73 7.30
N ALA A 48 -16.14 3.75 8.19
CA ALA A 48 -16.60 2.41 7.84
C ALA A 48 -18.11 2.23 7.90
N VAL A 49 -18.81 3.02 8.72
CA VAL A 49 -20.27 2.91 8.90
C VAL A 49 -20.97 4.12 8.29
N TYR A 50 -20.56 5.34 8.65
CA TYR A 50 -21.24 6.54 8.18
C TYR A 50 -21.09 6.77 6.67
N LEU A 51 -19.89 6.59 6.09
CA LEU A 51 -19.67 6.77 4.66
C LEU A 51 -20.56 5.87 3.76
N PRO A 52 -20.57 4.53 3.90
CA PRO A 52 -21.40 3.69 3.03
C PRO A 52 -22.89 3.92 3.24
N ILE A 53 -23.36 4.13 4.47
CA ILE A 53 -24.77 4.45 4.75
C ILE A 53 -25.16 5.78 4.12
N GLY A 54 -24.31 6.80 4.27
CA GLY A 54 -24.51 8.12 3.67
C GLY A 54 -24.64 8.05 2.16
N ILE A 55 -23.76 7.27 1.49
CA ILE A 55 -23.84 7.05 0.04
C ILE A 55 -25.13 6.31 -0.34
N ILE A 56 -25.54 5.26 0.39
CA ILE A 56 -26.77 4.52 0.09
C ILE A 56 -28.01 5.42 0.16
N ILE A 57 -28.11 6.27 1.19
CA ILE A 57 -29.25 7.19 1.36
C ILE A 57 -29.24 8.24 0.24
N SER A 58 -28.06 8.79 -0.07
CA SER A 58 -27.90 9.76 -1.16
C SER A 58 -28.29 9.15 -2.50
N PHE A 59 -27.86 7.92 -2.76
CA PHE A 59 -28.21 7.17 -3.95
C PHE A 59 -29.72 6.98 -4.07
N LYS A 60 -30.40 6.52 -3.01
CA LYS A 60 -31.87 6.34 -3.03
C LYS A 60 -32.63 7.65 -3.27
N THR A 61 -32.11 8.76 -2.76
CA THR A 61 -32.78 10.07 -2.84
C THR A 61 -32.59 10.70 -4.23
N ASP A 62 -31.39 10.56 -4.81
CA ASP A 62 -30.99 11.28 -6.01
C ASP A 62 -30.90 10.43 -7.28
N ILE A 63 -31.30 9.14 -7.24
CA ILE A 63 -31.15 8.19 -8.37
C ILE A 63 -31.71 8.71 -9.70
N ASN A 64 -32.83 9.43 -9.65
CA ASN A 64 -33.52 9.96 -10.83
C ASN A 64 -32.86 11.24 -11.39
N THR A 65 -31.89 11.81 -10.68
CA THR A 65 -31.21 13.05 -11.07
C THR A 65 -29.80 12.83 -11.63
N PHE A 66 -29.29 11.60 -11.61
CA PHE A 66 -27.93 11.31 -12.06
C PHE A 66 -27.83 11.16 -13.57
N THR A 67 -26.79 11.78 -14.13
CA THR A 67 -26.31 11.45 -15.47
C THR A 67 -25.61 10.07 -15.45
N PRO A 68 -25.50 9.37 -16.60
CA PRO A 68 -24.81 8.07 -16.66
C PRO A 68 -23.38 8.09 -16.10
N ASN A 69 -22.63 9.17 -16.31
CA ASN A 69 -21.26 9.32 -15.80
C ASN A 69 -21.22 9.52 -14.27
N GLU A 70 -22.15 10.30 -13.72
CA GLU A 70 -22.27 10.49 -12.27
C GLU A 70 -22.69 9.18 -11.59
N LEU A 71 -23.60 8.43 -12.21
CA LEU A 71 -24.03 7.13 -11.71
C LEU A 71 -22.85 6.15 -11.58
N LEU A 72 -22.00 6.03 -12.60
CA LEU A 72 -20.81 5.18 -12.57
C LEU A 72 -19.82 5.63 -11.47
N THR A 73 -19.65 6.93 -11.30
CA THR A 73 -18.76 7.49 -10.28
C THR A 73 -19.27 7.20 -8.87
N VAL A 74 -20.58 7.35 -8.63
CA VAL A 74 -21.23 7.04 -7.34
C VAL A 74 -21.19 5.53 -7.06
N MET A 75 -21.39 4.68 -8.07
CA MET A 75 -21.23 3.24 -7.93
C MET A 75 -19.79 2.85 -7.56
N GLN A 76 -18.79 3.43 -8.22
CA GLN A 76 -17.39 3.21 -7.88
C GLN A 76 -17.08 3.66 -6.43
N LEU A 77 -17.58 4.83 -6.04
CA LEU A 77 -17.44 5.35 -4.67
C LEU A 77 -18.09 4.41 -3.66
N PHE A 78 -19.27 3.86 -3.96
CA PHE A 78 -19.96 2.90 -3.12
C PHE A 78 -19.12 1.62 -2.92
N PHE A 79 -18.66 0.98 -4.00
CA PHE A 79 -17.83 -0.23 -3.89
C PHE A 79 -16.53 0.03 -3.12
N ASN A 80 -15.88 1.17 -3.33
CA ASN A 80 -14.69 1.55 -2.57
C ASN A 80 -15.02 1.77 -1.08
N SER A 81 -16.14 2.43 -0.77
CA SER A 81 -16.57 2.70 0.61
C SER A 81 -16.90 1.43 1.39
N VAL A 82 -17.48 0.42 0.73
CA VAL A 82 -17.79 -0.87 1.34
C VAL A 82 -16.55 -1.77 1.40
N GLY A 83 -15.68 -1.72 0.40
CA GLY A 83 -14.45 -2.51 0.34
C GLY A 83 -13.38 -2.04 1.34
N MET A 84 -13.30 -0.74 1.62
CA MET A 84 -12.30 -0.16 2.53
C MET A 84 -12.35 -0.79 3.94
N PRO A 85 -13.50 -0.88 4.62
CA PRO A 85 -13.59 -1.52 5.94
C PRO A 85 -13.06 -2.95 5.97
N PHE A 86 -13.36 -3.74 4.93
CA PHE A 86 -12.81 -5.09 4.81
C PHE A 86 -11.29 -5.06 4.67
N LYS A 87 -10.73 -4.22 3.79
CA LYS A 87 -9.28 -4.07 3.63
C LYS A 87 -8.59 -3.68 4.93
N VAL A 88 -9.14 -2.70 5.65
CA VAL A 88 -8.62 -2.22 6.93
C VAL A 88 -8.70 -3.31 8.01
N LEU A 89 -9.82 -4.03 8.08
CA LEU A 89 -9.99 -5.14 9.01
C LEU A 89 -8.97 -6.25 8.75
N PHE A 90 -8.81 -6.69 7.50
CA PHE A 90 -7.82 -7.69 7.12
C PHE A 90 -6.41 -7.22 7.46
N PHE A 91 -6.05 -5.98 7.14
CA PHE A 91 -4.74 -5.44 7.47
C PHE A 91 -4.49 -5.46 8.99
N ASN A 92 -5.45 -5.03 9.81
CA ASN A 92 -5.34 -5.02 11.26
C ASN A 92 -5.24 -6.44 11.86
N LEU A 93 -5.97 -7.42 11.31
CA LEU A 93 -5.85 -8.82 11.74
C LEU A 93 -4.45 -9.41 11.44
N TYR A 94 -3.87 -9.04 10.30
CA TYR A 94 -2.55 -9.53 9.86
C TYR A 94 -1.38 -8.61 10.23
N ILE A 95 -1.59 -7.59 11.06
CA ILE A 95 -0.57 -6.62 11.46
C ILE A 95 0.63 -7.28 12.18
N SER A 96 0.40 -8.40 12.86
CA SER A 96 1.48 -9.21 13.46
C SER A 96 2.44 -9.75 12.40
N GLY A 97 1.93 -10.08 11.22
CA GLY A 97 2.72 -10.46 10.05
C GLY A 97 3.63 -9.34 9.60
N PHE A 98 3.11 -8.11 9.51
CA PHE A 98 3.89 -6.91 9.14
C PHE A 98 5.12 -6.71 10.03
N TYR A 99 4.98 -6.77 11.36
CA TYR A 99 6.13 -6.61 12.26
C TYR A 99 7.15 -7.75 12.15
N LYS A 100 6.68 -9.00 11.95
CA LYS A 100 7.57 -10.15 11.69
C LYS A 100 8.35 -9.95 10.39
N ALA A 101 7.68 -9.44 9.36
CA ALA A 101 8.24 -9.17 8.05
C ALA A 101 9.33 -8.08 8.12
N LYS A 102 9.08 -6.97 8.84
CA LYS A 102 10.09 -5.95 9.16
C LYS A 102 11.29 -6.51 9.92
N LYS A 103 11.07 -7.41 10.89
CA LYS A 103 12.15 -8.07 11.62
C LYS A 103 13.03 -8.91 10.69
N LEU A 104 12.43 -9.68 9.77
CA LEU A 104 13.17 -10.44 8.77
C LEU A 104 14.01 -9.53 7.87
N LEU A 105 13.46 -8.40 7.46
CA LEU A 105 14.16 -7.42 6.64
C LEU A 105 15.39 -6.84 7.36
N SER A 106 15.28 -6.60 8.67
CA SER A 106 16.43 -6.21 9.51
C SER A 106 17.50 -7.31 9.60
N GLU A 107 17.12 -8.59 9.63
CA GLU A 107 18.08 -9.69 9.59
C GLU A 107 18.76 -9.83 8.21
N MET A 108 18.04 -9.51 7.12
CA MET A 108 18.62 -9.46 5.77
C MET A 108 19.65 -8.35 5.64
N ASP A 109 19.38 -7.17 6.21
CA ASP A 109 20.32 -6.05 6.21
C ASP A 109 21.65 -6.37 6.89
N LYS A 110 21.66 -7.22 7.94
CA LYS A 110 22.90 -7.65 8.60
C LYS A 110 23.85 -8.39 7.67
N ARG A 111 23.34 -8.99 6.58
CA ARG A 111 24.13 -9.71 5.58
C ARG A 111 24.78 -8.75 4.56
N CYS A 112 24.27 -7.53 4.44
CA CYS A 112 24.84 -6.47 3.62
C CYS A 112 26.02 -5.80 4.36
N THR A 113 27.23 -6.31 4.13
CA THR A 113 28.43 -5.87 4.83
C THR A 113 29.19 -4.79 4.05
N THR A 114 29.06 -4.78 2.73
CA THR A 114 29.79 -3.86 1.86
C THR A 114 29.16 -2.46 1.89
N LEU A 115 29.98 -1.40 1.96
CA LEU A 115 29.48 -0.01 1.93
C LEU A 115 28.64 0.26 0.66
N LYS A 116 29.04 -0.32 -0.48
CA LYS A 116 28.31 -0.23 -1.75
C LYS A 116 26.88 -0.80 -1.63
N GLU A 117 26.74 -1.99 -1.06
CA GLU A 117 25.44 -2.64 -0.82
C GLU A 117 24.57 -1.78 0.10
N ARG A 118 25.14 -1.25 1.19
CA ARG A 118 24.42 -0.38 2.14
C ARG A 118 23.95 0.93 1.51
N VAL A 119 24.71 1.49 0.57
CA VAL A 119 24.30 2.67 -0.20
C VAL A 119 23.14 2.32 -1.15
N GLU A 120 23.15 1.15 -1.79
CA GLU A 120 22.03 0.68 -2.61
C GLU A 120 20.76 0.46 -1.77
N VAL A 121 20.89 -0.17 -0.59
CA VAL A 121 19.78 -0.29 0.38
C VAL A 121 19.21 1.07 0.72
N HIS A 122 20.07 2.02 1.11
CA HIS A 122 19.65 3.37 1.45
C HIS A 122 18.90 4.06 0.29
N GLN A 123 19.40 3.93 -0.95
CA GLN A 123 18.70 4.48 -2.11
C GLN A 123 17.33 3.82 -2.33
N GLY A 124 17.22 2.51 -2.15
CA GLY A 124 15.97 1.79 -2.21
C GLY A 124 14.96 2.23 -1.15
N VAL A 125 15.42 2.42 0.08
CA VAL A 125 14.61 2.96 1.18
C VAL A 125 14.11 4.37 0.87
N VAL A 126 14.98 5.24 0.34
CA VAL A 126 14.58 6.58 -0.09
C VAL A 126 13.55 6.53 -1.21
N ARG A 127 13.69 5.62 -2.18
CA ARG A 127 12.69 5.42 -3.25
C ARG A 127 11.34 4.97 -2.69
N CYS A 128 11.32 4.03 -1.74
CA CYS A 128 10.09 3.58 -1.09
C CYS A 128 9.39 4.72 -0.32
N ASN A 129 10.15 5.45 0.49
CA ASN A 129 9.63 6.59 1.24
C ASN A 129 9.12 7.72 0.32
N LYS A 130 9.86 8.01 -0.76
CA LYS A 130 9.44 8.98 -1.78
C LYS A 130 8.16 8.54 -2.48
N ALA A 131 8.04 7.26 -2.85
CA ALA A 131 6.83 6.72 -3.45
C ALA A 131 5.62 6.94 -2.52
N TYR A 132 5.72 6.54 -1.25
CA TYR A 132 4.66 6.76 -0.26
C TYR A 132 4.21 8.23 -0.20
N LEU A 133 5.16 9.16 -0.09
CA LEU A 133 4.85 10.59 -0.01
C LEU A 133 4.21 11.15 -1.30
N ILE A 134 4.67 10.69 -2.48
CA ILE A 134 4.08 11.09 -3.77
C ILE A 134 2.63 10.63 -3.85
N TYR A 135 2.36 9.37 -3.56
CA TYR A 135 0.99 8.85 -3.58
C TYR A 135 0.09 9.57 -2.58
N GLN A 136 0.56 9.77 -1.34
CA GLN A 136 -0.19 10.50 -0.33
C GLN A 136 -0.49 11.94 -0.80
N PHE A 137 0.48 12.61 -1.42
CA PHE A 137 0.30 13.94 -1.96
C PHE A 137 -0.72 13.97 -3.10
N ILE A 138 -0.62 13.08 -4.09
CA ILE A 138 -1.53 13.01 -5.23
C ILE A 138 -2.98 12.82 -4.75
N TYR A 139 -3.21 11.86 -3.86
CA TYR A 139 -4.56 11.56 -3.37
C TYR A 139 -5.12 12.68 -2.48
N THR A 140 -4.28 13.29 -1.64
CA THR A 140 -4.70 14.44 -0.82
C THR A 140 -5.01 15.65 -1.70
N ALA A 141 -4.18 15.94 -2.69
CA ALA A 141 -4.38 17.03 -3.64
C ALA A 141 -5.65 16.82 -4.48
N TYR A 142 -5.91 15.59 -4.93
CA TYR A 142 -7.14 15.24 -5.63
C TYR A 142 -8.37 15.53 -4.75
N THR A 143 -8.40 15.04 -3.51
CA THR A 143 -9.52 15.28 -2.58
C THR A 143 -9.75 16.77 -2.32
N ILE A 144 -8.68 17.55 -2.12
CA ILE A 144 -8.76 19.00 -1.93
C ILE A 144 -9.27 19.70 -3.21
N SER A 145 -8.82 19.26 -4.38
CA SER A 145 -9.25 19.84 -5.66
C SER A 145 -10.75 19.62 -5.92
N THR A 146 -11.27 18.44 -5.58
CA THR A 146 -12.70 18.12 -5.67
C THR A 146 -13.51 19.00 -4.71
N PHE A 147 -13.03 19.18 -3.48
CA PHE A 147 -13.64 20.11 -2.53
C PHE A 147 -13.66 21.54 -3.05
N LEU A 148 -12.55 22.04 -3.57
CA LEU A 148 -12.45 23.41 -4.08
C LEU A 148 -13.37 23.64 -5.29
N SER A 149 -13.41 22.69 -6.22
CA SER A 149 -14.30 22.73 -7.39
C SER A 149 -15.78 22.78 -6.99
N ALA A 150 -16.17 21.97 -6.01
CA ALA A 150 -17.53 21.93 -5.49
C ALA A 150 -17.90 23.20 -4.72
N ALA A 151 -16.98 23.72 -3.91
CA ALA A 151 -17.14 24.98 -3.17
C ALA A 151 -17.34 26.17 -4.12
N LEU A 152 -16.59 26.23 -5.23
CA LEU A 152 -16.78 27.25 -6.28
C LEU A 152 -18.13 27.11 -6.99
N SER A 153 -18.61 25.87 -7.16
CA SER A 153 -19.90 25.57 -7.80
C SER A 153 -21.11 25.72 -6.87
N GLY A 154 -20.90 26.02 -5.58
CA GLY A 154 -21.96 26.09 -4.58
C GLY A 154 -22.68 24.76 -4.32
N LYS A 155 -22.05 23.63 -4.66
CA LYS A 155 -22.60 22.27 -4.48
C LYS A 155 -21.72 21.48 -3.51
N LEU A 156 -22.30 20.46 -2.89
CA LEU A 156 -21.50 19.53 -2.07
C LEU A 156 -20.61 18.65 -2.96
N PRO A 157 -19.34 18.39 -2.57
CA PRO A 157 -18.40 17.70 -3.43
C PRO A 157 -18.73 16.23 -3.68
N TRP A 158 -19.28 15.51 -2.67
CA TRP A 158 -19.67 14.12 -2.83
C TRP A 158 -21.16 13.88 -2.57
N ARG A 159 -21.91 14.93 -2.21
CA ARG A 159 -23.35 14.91 -1.91
C ARG A 159 -23.70 13.78 -0.93
N ILE A 160 -22.88 13.59 0.10
CA ILE A 160 -23.08 12.55 1.09
C ILE A 160 -24.15 13.03 2.06
N TYR A 161 -25.16 12.21 2.26
CA TYR A 161 -26.26 12.50 3.16
C TYR A 161 -25.76 12.79 4.59
N ASN A 162 -26.12 13.96 5.12
CA ASN A 162 -25.84 14.37 6.48
C ASN A 162 -27.15 14.51 7.26
N PRO A 163 -27.43 13.64 8.26
CA PRO A 163 -28.67 13.70 9.02
C PRO A 163 -28.75 14.88 9.99
N PHE A 164 -27.63 15.55 10.29
CA PHE A 164 -27.58 16.60 11.33
C PHE A 164 -27.57 18.02 10.79
N VAL A 165 -27.21 18.21 9.52
CA VAL A 165 -27.00 19.55 8.94
C VAL A 165 -27.56 19.58 7.53
N ASP A 166 -28.63 20.35 7.34
CA ASP A 166 -29.16 20.66 6.02
C ASP A 166 -28.31 21.73 5.33
N PHE A 167 -27.60 21.32 4.28
CA PHE A 167 -26.70 22.21 3.54
C PHE A 167 -27.42 23.33 2.75
N ARG A 168 -28.74 23.24 2.59
CA ARG A 168 -29.59 24.21 1.87
C ARG A 168 -30.10 25.34 2.76
N GLU A 169 -30.02 25.18 4.08
CA GLU A 169 -30.69 26.08 5.03
C GLU A 169 -29.91 27.39 5.24
N SER A 170 -28.58 27.33 5.31
CA SER A 170 -27.75 28.52 5.52
C SER A 170 -26.33 28.37 4.98
N ARG A 171 -25.65 29.51 4.75
CA ARG A 171 -24.23 29.53 4.32
C ARG A 171 -23.30 28.87 5.36
N SER A 172 -23.62 28.98 6.65
CA SER A 172 -22.86 28.33 7.73
C SER A 172 -23.08 26.82 7.74
N SER A 173 -24.34 26.37 7.55
CA SER A 173 -24.70 24.96 7.44
C SER A 173 -24.03 24.30 6.22
N PHE A 174 -23.95 25.01 5.10
CA PHE A 174 -23.21 24.56 3.91
C PHE A 174 -21.73 24.28 4.22
N TRP A 175 -21.01 25.23 4.82
CA TRP A 175 -19.59 25.05 5.13
C TRP A 175 -19.35 23.95 6.16
N LYS A 176 -20.22 23.80 7.16
CA LYS A 176 -20.15 22.69 8.12
C LYS A 176 -20.29 21.33 7.44
N ALA A 177 -21.28 21.18 6.54
CA ALA A 177 -21.48 19.96 5.78
C ALA A 177 -20.30 19.68 4.83
N ALA A 178 -19.81 20.70 4.11
CA ALA A 178 -18.71 20.56 3.16
C ALA A 178 -17.38 20.20 3.86
N LEU A 179 -17.09 20.80 5.02
CA LEU A 179 -15.92 20.45 5.83
C LEU A 179 -16.03 19.02 6.38
N ASN A 180 -17.21 18.61 6.85
CA ASN A 180 -17.46 17.25 7.32
C ASN A 180 -17.26 16.21 6.21
N GLU A 181 -17.83 16.43 5.02
CA GLU A 181 -17.61 15.55 3.87
C GLU A 181 -16.13 15.47 3.48
N THR A 182 -15.44 16.60 3.46
CA THR A 182 -14.02 16.65 3.09
C THR A 182 -13.14 15.93 4.09
N ALA A 183 -13.38 16.14 5.39
CA ALA A 183 -12.66 15.44 6.44
C ALA A 183 -12.90 13.93 6.35
N LEU A 184 -14.16 13.49 6.22
CA LEU A 184 -14.52 12.09 6.03
C LEU A 184 -13.78 11.46 4.84
N MET A 185 -13.79 12.15 3.70
CA MET A 185 -13.13 11.66 2.49
C MET A 185 -11.60 11.62 2.63
N LEU A 186 -10.97 12.61 3.30
CA LEU A 186 -9.53 12.58 3.57
C LEU A 186 -9.11 11.36 4.41
N PHE A 187 -9.88 11.04 5.45
CA PHE A 187 -9.61 9.84 6.26
C PHE A 187 -9.86 8.54 5.48
N ALA A 188 -11.02 8.42 4.81
CA ALA A 188 -11.37 7.21 4.07
C ALA A 188 -10.41 6.93 2.90
N VAL A 189 -10.01 7.96 2.15
CA VAL A 189 -9.05 7.84 1.06
C VAL A 189 -7.66 7.48 1.59
N THR A 190 -7.22 8.09 2.70
CA THR A 190 -5.90 7.77 3.27
C THR A 190 -5.85 6.32 3.77
N GLN A 191 -6.91 5.84 4.43
CA GLN A 191 -7.00 4.43 4.84
C GLN A 191 -6.95 3.47 3.65
N THR A 192 -7.68 3.77 2.59
CA THR A 192 -7.68 2.97 1.36
C THR A 192 -6.30 2.96 0.72
N LEU A 193 -5.70 4.14 0.55
CA LEU A 193 -4.37 4.29 -0.04
C LEU A 193 -3.31 3.50 0.74
N MET A 194 -3.36 3.57 2.07
CA MET A 194 -2.43 2.84 2.92
C MET A 194 -2.53 1.32 2.70
N SER A 195 -3.75 0.78 2.64
CA SER A 195 -3.92 -0.65 2.37
C SER A 195 -3.40 -1.07 1.00
N ASP A 196 -3.49 -0.18 -0.01
CA ASP A 196 -3.07 -0.46 -1.38
C ASP A 196 -1.55 -0.27 -1.60
N ILE A 197 -0.93 0.67 -0.88
CA ILE A 197 0.50 0.99 -1.02
C ILE A 197 1.40 0.06 -0.18
N TYR A 198 0.85 -0.54 0.87
CA TYR A 198 1.57 -1.51 1.69
C TYR A 198 2.27 -2.61 0.88
N PRO A 199 1.57 -3.38 0.01
CA PRO A 199 2.21 -4.43 -0.77
C PRO A 199 3.22 -3.88 -1.79
N LEU A 200 2.99 -2.67 -2.33
CA LEU A 200 3.93 -2.00 -3.23
C LEU A 200 5.27 -1.75 -2.53
N LEU A 201 5.25 -1.12 -1.35
CA LEU A 201 6.45 -0.84 -0.57
C LEU A 201 7.19 -2.13 -0.23
N TYR A 202 6.44 -3.16 0.17
CA TYR A 202 7.00 -4.46 0.51
C TYR A 202 7.66 -5.15 -0.69
N GLY A 203 7.00 -5.13 -1.85
CA GLY A 203 7.56 -5.70 -3.08
C GLY A 203 8.84 -4.99 -3.53
N LEU A 204 8.89 -3.66 -3.44
CA LEU A 204 10.05 -2.86 -3.83
C LEU A 204 11.27 -3.15 -2.95
N ILE A 205 11.11 -3.14 -1.64
CA ILE A 205 12.23 -3.36 -0.72
C ILE A 205 12.69 -4.82 -0.74
N LEU A 206 11.76 -5.78 -0.82
CA LEU A 206 12.09 -7.20 -0.91
C LEU A 206 12.81 -7.52 -2.23
N GLY A 207 12.32 -7.00 -3.36
CA GLY A 207 12.95 -7.19 -4.66
C GLY A 207 14.36 -6.62 -4.70
N LEU A 208 14.58 -5.43 -4.11
CA LEU A 208 15.91 -4.87 -3.95
C LEU A 208 16.81 -5.76 -3.08
N MET A 209 16.32 -6.24 -1.95
CA MET A 209 17.08 -7.11 -1.05
C MET A 209 17.48 -8.43 -1.71
N ILE A 210 16.58 -9.02 -2.50
CA ILE A 210 16.86 -10.23 -3.28
C ILE A 210 17.92 -9.94 -4.36
N ASN A 211 17.78 -8.83 -5.09
CA ASN A 211 18.74 -8.43 -6.11
C ASN A 211 20.13 -8.22 -5.47
N LEU A 212 20.24 -7.44 -4.39
CA LEU A 212 21.52 -7.17 -3.73
C LEU A 212 22.18 -8.41 -3.11
N LEU A 213 21.41 -9.35 -2.54
CA LEU A 213 22.00 -10.55 -1.92
C LEU A 213 22.52 -11.56 -2.94
N PHE A 214 22.03 -11.53 -4.18
CA PHE A 214 22.22 -12.63 -5.11
C PHE A 214 22.64 -12.25 -6.53
N PHE A 215 22.40 -11.01 -6.99
CA PHE A 215 22.73 -10.53 -8.33
C PHE A 215 23.42 -9.17 -8.31
N ALA A 216 24.63 -9.14 -8.82
CA ALA A 216 25.37 -7.91 -9.11
C ALA A 216 25.24 -7.51 -10.58
N ASP A 217 24.06 -7.67 -11.21
CA ASP A 217 23.88 -7.35 -12.64
C ASP A 217 23.06 -6.08 -12.88
N ILE A 218 23.58 -5.21 -13.75
CA ILE A 218 23.01 -3.89 -14.11
C ILE A 218 21.64 -4.01 -14.82
N TRP A 219 21.40 -5.13 -15.52
CA TRP A 219 20.21 -5.35 -16.32
C TRP A 219 18.94 -5.60 -15.48
N THR A 220 19.06 -6.28 -14.34
CA THR A 220 17.96 -6.45 -13.38
C THR A 220 17.62 -5.13 -12.68
N GLY A 221 18.63 -4.29 -12.40
CA GLY A 221 18.39 -2.94 -11.84
C GLY A 221 17.57 -2.04 -12.76
N LEU A 222 17.82 -2.09 -14.08
CA LEU A 222 17.05 -1.34 -15.08
C LEU A 222 15.60 -1.84 -15.17
N ALA A 223 15.40 -3.16 -15.08
CA ALA A 223 14.07 -3.78 -15.02
C ALA A 223 13.30 -3.35 -13.76
N THR A 224 13.96 -3.29 -12.59
CA THR A 224 13.34 -2.80 -11.35
C THR A 224 12.95 -1.32 -11.44
N VAL A 225 13.71 -0.49 -12.14
CA VAL A 225 13.41 0.96 -12.32
C VAL A 225 12.27 1.17 -13.32
N ALA A 226 12.25 0.46 -14.46
CA ALA A 226 11.14 0.48 -15.40
C ALA A 226 9.84 -0.02 -14.75
N TYR A 227 9.96 -1.02 -13.88
CA TYR A 227 8.90 -1.54 -13.02
C TYR A 227 8.37 -0.50 -12.01
N ILE A 228 9.25 0.24 -11.31
CA ILE A 228 8.85 1.34 -10.41
C ILE A 228 8.03 2.42 -11.14
N ASN A 229 8.39 2.75 -12.39
CA ASN A 229 7.63 3.70 -13.20
C ASN A 229 6.29 3.12 -13.68
N GLY A 230 6.21 1.82 -13.96
CA GLY A 230 4.93 1.14 -14.27
C GLY A 230 4.00 1.06 -13.06
N LEU A 231 4.55 0.86 -11.85
CA LEU A 231 3.80 0.82 -10.60
C LEU A 231 3.12 2.15 -10.26
N MET A 232 3.75 3.29 -10.63
CA MET A 232 3.21 4.64 -10.45
C MET A 232 1.89 4.88 -11.21
N VAL A 233 1.56 4.06 -12.21
CA VAL A 233 0.49 4.38 -13.18
C VAL A 233 -0.88 3.80 -12.82
N GLN A 234 -1.05 2.69 -12.07
CA GLN A 234 -2.41 2.26 -11.63
C GLN A 234 -2.51 1.09 -10.63
N THR A 235 -3.65 1.08 -9.89
CA THR A 235 -4.11 0.15 -8.81
C THR A 235 -4.53 -1.27 -9.27
N PHE A 236 -3.99 -1.79 -10.37
CA PHE A 236 -4.04 -3.21 -10.73
C PHE A 236 -2.82 -4.09 -10.30
N PRO A 237 -1.83 -3.67 -9.47
CA PRO A 237 -0.48 -4.23 -9.57
C PRO A 237 -0.17 -5.37 -8.61
N PHE A 238 -1.06 -5.77 -7.68
CA PHE A 238 -0.71 -6.83 -6.74
C PHE A 238 -0.40 -8.16 -7.45
N CYS A 239 -1.22 -8.56 -8.44
CA CYS A 239 -1.01 -9.77 -9.22
C CYS A 239 0.28 -9.73 -10.06
N PHE A 240 0.60 -8.57 -10.62
CA PHE A 240 1.81 -8.38 -11.40
C PHE A 240 3.07 -8.36 -10.51
N VAL A 241 3.02 -7.76 -9.32
CA VAL A 241 4.09 -7.82 -8.31
C VAL A 241 4.35 -9.26 -7.90
N CYS A 242 3.30 -10.04 -7.64
CA CYS A 242 3.42 -11.46 -7.31
C CYS A 242 4.07 -12.26 -8.42
N ASP A 243 3.67 -12.04 -9.67
CA ASP A 243 4.26 -12.72 -10.83
C ASP A 243 5.71 -12.30 -11.08
N LEU A 244 6.03 -11.01 -10.90
CA LEU A 244 7.39 -10.52 -11.07
C LEU A 244 8.29 -11.05 -9.96
N LEU A 245 7.85 -11.04 -8.71
CA LEU A 245 8.62 -11.63 -7.60
C LEU A 245 8.85 -13.13 -7.83
N LYS A 246 7.83 -13.83 -8.34
CA LYS A 246 7.96 -15.24 -8.72
C LYS A 246 9.00 -15.42 -9.82
N LYS A 247 8.96 -14.58 -10.85
CA LYS A 247 9.94 -14.59 -11.95
C LYS A 247 11.36 -14.25 -11.49
N ASP A 248 11.52 -13.28 -10.60
CA ASP A 248 12.81 -12.92 -10.01
C ASP A 248 13.37 -14.08 -9.16
N CYS A 249 12.51 -14.80 -8.45
CA CYS A 249 12.88 -16.00 -7.72
C CYS A 249 13.27 -17.17 -8.65
N GLU A 250 12.61 -17.33 -9.80
CA GLU A 250 12.98 -18.33 -10.80
C GLU A 250 14.32 -18.00 -11.49
N LEU A 251 14.53 -16.73 -11.83
CA LEU A 251 15.81 -16.24 -12.36
C LEU A 251 16.94 -16.43 -11.34
N LEU A 252 16.66 -16.17 -10.06
CA LEU A 252 17.57 -16.42 -8.95
C LEU A 252 18.02 -17.88 -8.87
N VAL A 253 17.08 -18.81 -8.96
CA VAL A 253 17.39 -20.25 -8.99
C VAL A 253 18.29 -20.58 -10.18
N SER A 254 17.99 -20.02 -11.36
CA SER A 254 18.76 -20.24 -12.59
C SER A 254 20.19 -19.71 -12.49
N ALA A 255 20.40 -18.49 -11.99
CA ALA A 255 21.75 -17.92 -11.90
C ALA A 255 22.61 -18.60 -10.81
N ILE A 256 22.00 -18.97 -9.69
CA ILE A 256 22.66 -19.76 -8.66
C ILE A 256 23.13 -21.11 -9.23
N PHE A 257 22.32 -21.74 -10.09
CA PHE A 257 22.70 -22.98 -10.76
C PHE A 257 23.90 -22.82 -11.71
N HIS A 258 24.00 -21.68 -12.39
CA HIS A 258 25.11 -21.35 -13.29
C HIS A 258 26.35 -20.75 -12.59
N SER A 259 26.30 -20.49 -11.29
CA SER A 259 27.44 -19.99 -10.52
C SER A 259 28.56 -21.04 -10.39
N ASN A 260 29.78 -20.63 -10.04
CA ASN A 260 30.93 -21.55 -9.89
C ASN A 260 30.89 -22.38 -8.58
N TRP A 261 29.73 -22.97 -8.28
CA TRP A 261 29.48 -23.72 -7.05
C TRP A 261 30.21 -25.07 -6.99
N ILE A 262 30.67 -25.58 -8.15
CA ILE A 262 31.43 -26.84 -8.26
C ILE A 262 32.77 -26.76 -7.51
N ASN A 263 33.41 -25.59 -7.46
CA ASN A 263 34.67 -25.39 -6.73
C ASN A 263 34.48 -24.88 -5.29
N SER A 264 33.24 -24.76 -4.82
CA SER A 264 32.94 -24.21 -3.49
C SER A 264 33.01 -25.25 -2.36
N SER A 265 33.02 -24.78 -1.10
CA SER A 265 33.14 -25.62 0.09
C SER A 265 31.99 -26.63 0.23
N ARG A 266 32.27 -27.75 0.93
CA ARG A 266 31.29 -28.83 1.14
C ARG A 266 30.03 -28.36 1.88
N SER A 267 30.20 -27.41 2.81
CA SER A 267 29.10 -26.76 3.53
C SER A 267 28.23 -25.92 2.59
N TYR A 268 28.85 -25.09 1.74
CA TYR A 268 28.15 -24.29 0.74
C TYR A 268 27.33 -25.16 -0.23
N LYS A 269 27.91 -26.25 -0.75
CA LYS A 269 27.21 -27.21 -1.62
C LYS A 269 26.03 -27.90 -0.96
N SER A 270 26.07 -28.11 0.37
CA SER A 270 24.95 -28.66 1.13
C SER A 270 23.81 -27.64 1.24
N SER A 271 24.12 -26.43 1.70
CA SER A 271 23.15 -25.32 1.81
C SER A 271 22.53 -24.96 0.46
N LEU A 272 23.32 -24.98 -0.61
CA LEU A 272 22.88 -24.74 -1.99
C LEU A 272 21.83 -25.75 -2.46
N ARG A 273 22.07 -27.04 -2.22
CA ARG A 273 21.11 -28.10 -2.57
C ARG A 273 19.81 -27.97 -1.79
N TYR A 274 19.89 -27.64 -0.50
CA TYR A 274 18.70 -27.36 0.30
C TYR A 274 17.94 -26.13 -0.20
N PHE A 275 18.64 -25.06 -0.56
CA PHE A 275 18.05 -23.85 -1.10
C PHE A 275 17.36 -24.11 -2.45
N LEU A 276 18.04 -24.75 -3.41
CA LEU A 276 17.48 -25.09 -4.73
C LEU A 276 16.23 -25.98 -4.61
N LYS A 277 16.26 -26.98 -3.71
CA LYS A 277 15.12 -27.87 -3.47
C LYS A 277 13.92 -27.12 -2.87
N ASN A 278 14.16 -26.12 -2.01
CA ASN A 278 13.10 -25.29 -1.45
C ASN A 278 12.61 -24.22 -2.43
N ALA A 279 13.50 -23.68 -3.27
CA ALA A 279 13.17 -22.66 -4.25
C ALA A 279 12.41 -23.21 -5.48
N GLN A 280 12.52 -24.51 -5.76
CA GLN A 280 11.66 -25.20 -6.73
C GLN A 280 10.18 -25.25 -6.31
N LYS A 281 9.85 -25.03 -5.02
CA LYS A 281 8.47 -24.73 -4.62
C LYS A 281 8.18 -23.28 -5.02
N SER A 282 7.52 -23.08 -6.15
CA SER A 282 7.05 -21.78 -6.62
C SER A 282 6.42 -21.00 -5.47
N ILE A 283 6.94 -19.81 -5.18
CA ILE A 283 6.31 -18.87 -4.25
C ILE A 283 4.97 -18.45 -4.87
N ALA A 284 3.90 -19.11 -4.43
CA ALA A 284 2.55 -18.78 -4.84
C ALA A 284 1.94 -17.86 -3.78
N PHE A 285 1.71 -16.61 -4.13
CA PHE A 285 0.89 -15.72 -3.31
C PHE A 285 -0.57 -16.16 -3.46
N THR A 286 -1.19 -16.67 -2.41
CA THR A 286 -2.58 -17.13 -2.44
C THR A 286 -3.52 -16.13 -1.76
N ALA A 287 -4.55 -15.69 -2.46
CA ALA A 287 -5.66 -14.93 -1.89
C ALA A 287 -6.51 -15.88 -1.04
N GLY A 288 -6.49 -15.67 0.28
CA GLY A 288 -7.31 -16.45 1.22
C GLY A 288 -7.05 -17.96 1.19
N SER A 289 -5.87 -18.40 0.75
CA SER A 289 -5.53 -19.83 0.51
C SER A 289 -6.31 -20.53 -0.62
N ILE A 290 -7.15 -19.82 -1.38
CA ILE A 290 -8.05 -20.42 -2.38
C ILE A 290 -7.57 -20.14 -3.81
N PHE A 291 -7.06 -18.93 -4.09
CA PHE A 291 -6.67 -18.53 -5.45
C PHE A 291 -5.21 -18.07 -5.53
N PRO A 292 -4.38 -18.64 -6.41
CA PRO A 292 -3.05 -18.11 -6.67
C PRO A 292 -3.17 -16.79 -7.44
N ILE A 293 -2.60 -15.74 -6.85
CA ILE A 293 -2.62 -14.38 -7.36
C ILE A 293 -1.58 -14.29 -8.47
N SER A 294 -2.06 -14.28 -9.71
CA SER A 294 -1.26 -14.16 -10.94
C SER A 294 -2.03 -13.37 -12.00
N THR A 295 -1.35 -12.68 -12.90
CA THR A 295 -1.94 -11.98 -14.06
C THR A 295 -2.82 -12.89 -14.93
N GLY A 296 -2.52 -14.20 -14.97
CA GLY A 296 -3.36 -15.20 -15.63
C GLY A 296 -4.73 -15.45 -14.99
N SER A 297 -4.93 -15.08 -13.72
CA SER A 297 -6.24 -15.18 -13.06
C SER A 297 -7.24 -14.10 -13.50
N ASN A 298 -6.78 -13.00 -14.14
CA ASN A 298 -7.65 -11.98 -14.73
C ASN A 298 -8.15 -12.35 -16.15
N ILE A 299 -7.56 -13.36 -16.81
CA ILE A 299 -7.91 -13.73 -18.20
C ILE A 299 -8.98 -14.85 -18.24
N LYS A 300 -9.40 -15.37 -17.09
CA LYS A 300 -10.48 -16.37 -16.97
C LYS A 300 -11.76 -15.82 -16.34
N VAL A 301 -12.07 -14.55 -16.61
CA VAL A 301 -13.40 -13.96 -16.35
C VAL A 301 -14.01 -13.57 -17.68
#